data_AF-A0A819D412-F1
#
_entry.id   AF-A0A819D412-F1
#
_cell.length_a   1.000
_cell.length_b   1.000
_cell.length_c   1.000
_cell.angle_alpha   90.00
_cell.angle_beta   90.00
_cell.angle_gamma   90.00
#
_symmetry.space_group_name_H-M   'P 1'
#
loop_
_entity.id
_entity.type
_entity.pdbx_description
1 polymer ?
#
loop_
_entity_poly.entity_id
_entity_poly.type
_entity_poly.pdbx_seq_one_letter_code
_entity_poly.pdbx_strand_id
1 'polypeptide(L)'
;MSTSLCLFKSVSTQLYQKSINWDNRAQGQYTDAMAKADFGSVSGWKNDRASISDGKLRITLRKNALGGESGIISNTRIPDGSAYELDFDVRFHSQFDWSRGGKVGFGFGIGNRNTGCNPPKDGAGGTLRLMWYNDNKRVYFIPYVYYYGMPGQCGDKFGKSYPSTGMSSYS
;
A
#
# COMPACT_ATOMS: atom_id res chain seq x y z
N MET A 1 36.16 48.04 12.58
CA MET A 1 34.73 47.67 12.43
C MET A 1 34.69 46.36 11.65
N SER A 2 34.12 45.30 12.21
CA SER A 2 34.01 44.00 11.54
C SER A 2 32.53 43.63 11.48
N THR A 3 32.00 43.48 10.27
CA THR A 3 30.62 43.09 10.01
C THR A 3 30.63 41.63 9.58
N SER A 4 30.14 40.74 10.45
CA SER A 4 29.87 39.34 10.08
C SER A 4 28.51 39.25 9.41
N LEU A 5 28.50 38.78 8.16
CA LEU A 5 27.29 38.41 7.43
C LEU A 5 26.90 36.98 7.81
N CYS A 6 25.82 36.82 8.57
CA CYS A 6 25.26 35.51 8.89
C CYS A 6 24.35 35.07 7.73
N LEU A 7 24.83 34.17 6.87
CA LEU A 7 24.00 33.54 5.84
C LEU A 7 23.16 32.43 6.46
N PHE A 8 21.86 32.66 6.60
CA PHE A 8 20.90 31.61 6.87
C PHE A 8 20.66 30.80 5.60
N LYS A 9 20.99 29.50 5.61
CA LYS A 9 20.52 28.56 4.59
C LYS A 9 19.00 28.47 4.70
N SER A 10 18.29 28.97 3.70
CA SER A 10 16.88 28.63 3.50
C SER A 10 16.78 27.11 3.32
N VAL A 11 16.21 26.42 4.30
CA VAL A 11 15.82 25.01 4.14
C VAL A 11 14.45 25.04 3.47
N SER A 12 14.45 25.01 2.13
CA SER A 12 13.25 24.64 1.39
C SER A 12 12.94 23.20 1.75
N THR A 13 11.88 22.96 2.51
CA THR A 13 11.28 21.63 2.65
C THR A 13 10.74 21.23 1.29
N GLN A 14 11.58 20.56 0.50
CA GLN A 14 11.18 20.00 -0.79
C GLN A 14 10.05 19.01 -0.53
N LEU A 15 8.87 19.30 -1.10
CA LEU A 15 7.74 18.38 -1.06
C LEU A 15 8.15 17.08 -1.74
N TYR A 16 8.06 15.97 -1.00
CA TYR A 16 8.24 14.65 -1.59
C TYR A 16 6.97 14.29 -2.36
N GLN A 17 7.10 14.14 -3.67
CA GLN A 17 6.01 13.73 -4.55
C GLN A 17 6.49 12.65 -5.51
N LYS A 18 5.60 11.72 -5.84
CA LYS A 18 5.83 10.69 -6.85
C LYS A 18 4.53 10.43 -7.61
N SER A 19 4.62 10.41 -8.94
CA SER A 19 3.52 10.04 -9.84
C SER A 19 3.97 8.89 -10.73
N ILE A 20 3.20 7.81 -10.77
CA ILE A 20 3.48 6.61 -11.57
C ILE A 20 2.17 6.17 -12.22
N ASN A 21 2.16 6.08 -13.55
CA ASN A 21 1.01 5.64 -14.33
C ASN A 21 1.32 4.44 -15.26
N TRP A 22 2.58 3.98 -15.31
CA TRP A 22 3.07 2.88 -16.16
C TRP A 22 2.87 3.05 -17.68
N ASP A 23 2.43 4.21 -18.18
CA ASP A 23 2.22 4.45 -19.61
C ASP A 23 3.49 4.24 -20.45
N ASN A 24 4.66 4.51 -19.86
CA ASN A 24 5.97 4.33 -20.49
C ASN A 24 6.55 2.93 -20.34
N ARG A 25 5.78 1.96 -19.82
CA ARG A 25 6.23 0.58 -19.63
C ARG A 25 5.64 -0.32 -20.72
N ALA A 26 6.49 -1.14 -21.33
CA ALA A 26 6.06 -2.14 -22.29
C ALA A 26 5.19 -3.23 -21.63
N GLN A 27 4.27 -3.80 -22.41
CA GLN A 27 3.48 -4.97 -22.02
C GLN A 27 4.40 -6.12 -21.61
N GLY A 28 4.04 -6.83 -20.54
CA GLY A 28 4.77 -8.02 -20.09
C GLY A 28 5.30 -7.92 -18.67
N GLN A 29 6.37 -8.64 -18.35
CA GLN A 29 6.88 -8.74 -16.98
C GLN A 29 7.35 -7.38 -16.43
N TYR A 30 6.99 -7.08 -15.18
CA TYR A 30 7.43 -5.88 -14.47
C TYR A 30 8.35 -6.27 -13.30
N THR A 31 9.65 -6.10 -13.51
CA THR A 31 10.69 -6.62 -12.63
C THR A 31 10.94 -5.72 -11.42
N ASP A 32 11.66 -6.24 -10.43
CA ASP A 32 12.13 -5.49 -9.27
C ASP A 32 12.99 -4.28 -9.70
N ALA A 33 13.81 -4.41 -10.75
CA ALA A 33 14.60 -3.32 -11.30
C ALA A 33 13.71 -2.20 -11.84
N MET A 34 12.63 -2.55 -12.56
CA MET A 34 11.64 -1.57 -13.03
C MET A 34 10.92 -0.91 -11.86
N ALA A 35 10.50 -1.70 -10.87
CA ALA A 35 9.89 -1.21 -9.64
C ALA A 35 10.83 -0.27 -8.85
N LYS A 36 12.12 -0.59 -8.74
CA LYS A 36 13.14 0.29 -8.14
C LYS A 36 13.29 1.58 -8.93
N ALA A 37 13.26 1.54 -10.26
CA ALA A 37 13.33 2.75 -11.08
C ALA A 37 12.12 3.67 -10.84
N ASP A 38 10.91 3.11 -10.74
CA ASP A 38 9.69 3.91 -10.57
C ASP A 38 9.52 4.39 -9.12
N PHE A 39 9.66 3.49 -8.14
CA PHE A 39 9.44 3.77 -6.72
C PHE A 39 10.66 4.31 -5.98
N GLY A 40 11.86 4.22 -6.56
CA GLY A 40 13.14 4.58 -5.94
C GLY A 40 13.71 3.44 -5.09
N SER A 41 12.92 2.90 -4.16
CA SER A 41 13.29 1.71 -3.39
C SER A 41 12.13 0.73 -3.33
N VAL A 42 12.42 -0.57 -3.43
CA VAL A 42 11.44 -1.63 -3.14
C VAL A 42 12.12 -2.80 -2.44
N SER A 43 11.43 -3.40 -1.49
CA SER A 43 11.82 -4.66 -0.83
C SER A 43 10.65 -5.63 -0.87
N GLY A 44 10.89 -6.92 -1.14
CA GLY A 44 9.83 -7.94 -1.19
C GLY A 44 9.11 -8.07 -2.54
N TRP A 45 9.62 -7.41 -3.59
CA TRP A 45 9.10 -7.55 -4.96
C TRP A 45 9.24 -8.99 -5.47
N LYS A 46 8.27 -9.46 -6.25
CA LYS A 46 8.27 -10.81 -6.86
C LYS A 46 8.05 -10.69 -8.37
N ASN A 47 9.12 -10.82 -9.16
CA ASN A 47 9.10 -10.59 -10.60
C ASN A 47 8.10 -11.48 -11.35
N ASP A 48 7.84 -12.68 -10.85
CA ASP A 48 6.91 -13.66 -11.43
C ASP A 48 5.42 -13.34 -11.15
N ARG A 49 5.13 -12.29 -10.36
CA ARG A 49 3.78 -11.91 -9.94
C ARG A 49 3.39 -10.51 -10.37
N ALA A 50 4.27 -9.77 -11.03
CA ALA A 50 4.02 -8.43 -11.51
C ALA A 50 4.19 -8.35 -13.03
N SER A 51 3.21 -7.77 -13.70
CA SER A 51 3.23 -7.54 -15.14
C SER A 51 2.55 -6.23 -15.48
N ILE A 52 2.98 -5.56 -16.55
CA ILE A 52 2.21 -4.49 -17.17
C ILE A 52 1.20 -5.10 -18.14
N SER A 53 -0.05 -4.68 -18.00
CA SER A 53 -1.18 -5.04 -18.86
C SER A 53 -1.97 -3.78 -19.20
N ASP A 54 -2.00 -3.39 -20.48
CA ASP A 54 -2.75 -2.23 -20.98
C ASP A 54 -2.45 -0.94 -20.19
N GLY A 55 -1.15 -0.64 -20.03
CA GLY A 55 -0.67 0.52 -19.29
C GLY A 55 -0.88 0.45 -17.77
N LYS A 56 -1.22 -0.72 -17.21
CA LYS A 56 -1.52 -0.86 -15.77
C LYS A 56 -0.64 -1.91 -15.13
N LEU A 57 -0.23 -1.68 -13.88
CA LEU A 57 0.40 -2.70 -13.07
C LEU A 57 -0.64 -3.76 -12.67
N ARG A 58 -0.44 -4.99 -13.14
CA ARG A 58 -1.22 -6.17 -12.78
C ARG A 58 -0.42 -7.04 -11.82
N ILE A 59 -1.02 -7.36 -10.67
CA ILE A 59 -0.47 -8.25 -9.65
C ILE A 59 -1.21 -9.59 -9.69
N THR A 60 -0.46 -10.68 -9.71
CA THR A 60 -0.99 -12.05 -9.66
C THR A 60 -1.03 -12.56 -8.23
N LEU A 61 -2.18 -13.11 -7.82
CA LEU A 61 -2.34 -13.87 -6.59
C LEU A 61 -2.31 -15.36 -6.93
N ARG A 62 -1.33 -16.10 -6.41
CA ARG A 62 -1.22 -17.54 -6.63
C ARG A 62 -2.30 -18.29 -5.86
N LYS A 63 -2.92 -19.27 -6.52
CA LYS A 63 -3.84 -20.24 -5.91
C LYS A 63 -3.13 -21.05 -4.81
N ASN A 64 -3.90 -21.53 -3.84
CA ASN A 64 -3.43 -22.41 -2.76
C ASN A 64 -2.27 -21.84 -1.93
N ALA A 65 -2.19 -20.52 -1.83
CA ALA A 65 -1.16 -19.82 -1.08
C ALA A 65 -1.78 -18.63 -0.32
N LEU A 66 -1.11 -18.17 0.74
CA LEU A 66 -1.51 -17.01 1.54
C LEU A 66 -0.32 -16.08 1.77
N GLY A 67 -0.61 -14.82 2.11
CA GLY A 67 0.41 -13.83 2.45
C GLY A 67 1.44 -13.62 1.33
N GLY A 68 2.71 -13.55 1.72
CA GLY A 68 3.84 -13.32 0.80
C GLY A 68 4.08 -14.46 -0.19
N GLU A 69 3.46 -15.63 -0.01
CA GLU A 69 3.53 -16.73 -0.98
C GLU A 69 2.48 -16.63 -2.09
N SER A 70 1.37 -15.92 -1.83
CA SER A 70 0.31 -15.72 -2.82
C SER A 70 0.58 -14.53 -3.73
N GLY A 71 0.77 -13.34 -3.15
CA GLY A 71 0.84 -12.07 -3.89
C GLY A 71 2.20 -11.39 -3.77
N ILE A 72 2.20 -10.05 -3.83
CA ILE A 72 3.38 -9.23 -3.56
C ILE A 72 3.14 -8.45 -2.26
N ILE A 73 4.09 -8.55 -1.33
CA ILE A 73 4.17 -7.68 -0.15
C ILE A 73 5.44 -6.87 -0.31
N SER A 74 5.29 -5.67 -0.88
CA SER A 74 6.41 -4.76 -1.12
C SER A 74 6.36 -3.56 -0.19
N ASN A 75 7.53 -3.09 0.24
CA ASN A 75 7.67 -1.81 0.93
C ASN A 75 8.60 -0.89 0.13
N THR A 76 8.20 0.36 0.03
CA THR A 76 8.99 1.46 -0.54
C THR A 76 9.37 2.41 0.59
N ARG A 77 10.66 2.74 0.71
CA ARG A 77 11.10 3.81 1.61
C ARG A 77 10.84 5.16 0.93
N ILE A 78 10.12 6.00 1.65
CA ILE A 78 9.95 7.42 1.34
C ILE A 78 10.68 8.24 2.42
N PRO A 79 11.00 9.52 2.16
CA PRO A 79 11.50 10.43 3.20
C PRO A 79 10.56 10.45 4.41
N ASP A 80 11.07 10.82 5.57
CA ASP A 80 10.26 10.91 6.78
C ASP A 80 9.41 12.19 6.76
N GLY A 81 8.17 12.08 7.23
CA GLY A 81 7.22 13.19 7.25
C GLY A 81 6.05 12.91 8.18
N SER A 82 5.43 13.98 8.68
CA SER A 82 4.28 13.91 9.60
C SER A 82 2.93 13.84 8.89
N ALA A 83 2.89 14.12 7.59
CA ALA A 83 1.69 14.07 6.77
C ALA A 83 2.03 13.55 5.37
N TYR A 84 1.20 12.65 4.87
CA TYR A 84 1.25 12.12 3.51
C TYR A 84 -0.15 11.83 3.01
N GLU A 85 -0.31 11.96 1.71
CA GLU A 85 -1.46 11.50 0.96
C GLU A 85 -0.99 10.62 -0.20
N LEU A 86 -1.87 9.74 -0.66
CA LEU A 86 -1.68 8.97 -1.87
C LEU A 86 -3.02 8.74 -2.54
N ASP A 87 -2.98 8.68 -3.87
CA ASP A 87 -4.11 8.35 -4.73
C ASP A 87 -3.71 7.22 -5.66
N PHE A 88 -4.61 6.27 -5.88
CA PHE A 88 -4.41 5.17 -6.82
C PHE A 88 -5.73 4.60 -7.27
N ASP A 89 -5.72 4.07 -8.49
CA ASP A 89 -6.80 3.26 -9.02
C ASP A 89 -6.56 1.78 -8.75
N VAL A 90 -7.63 1.06 -8.42
CA VAL A 90 -7.58 -0.40 -8.29
C VAL A 90 -8.76 -1.05 -8.98
N ARG A 91 -8.48 -2.12 -9.72
CA ARG A 91 -9.47 -2.95 -10.40
C ARG A 91 -9.15 -4.43 -10.20
N PHE A 92 -10.08 -5.19 -9.65
CA PHE A 92 -10.04 -6.64 -9.67
C PHE A 92 -10.43 -7.15 -11.07
N HIS A 93 -9.89 -8.30 -11.46
CA HIS A 93 -10.23 -8.92 -12.73
C HIS A 93 -11.74 -9.21 -12.81
N SER A 94 -12.34 -9.18 -13.99
CA SER A 94 -13.79 -9.42 -14.16
C SER A 94 -14.24 -10.80 -13.67
N GLN A 95 -13.31 -11.75 -13.64
CA GLN A 95 -13.49 -13.11 -13.13
C GLN A 95 -12.69 -13.35 -11.83
N PHE A 96 -12.44 -12.31 -11.05
CA PHE A 96 -11.70 -12.43 -9.80
C PHE A 96 -12.47 -13.31 -8.81
N ASP A 97 -11.81 -14.35 -8.30
CA ASP A 97 -12.32 -15.13 -7.17
C ASP A 97 -12.12 -14.33 -5.88
N TRP A 98 -13.22 -13.83 -5.33
CA TRP A 98 -13.21 -13.02 -4.12
C TRP A 98 -12.70 -13.79 -2.89
N SER A 99 -12.86 -15.11 -2.87
CA SER A 99 -12.55 -15.98 -1.74
C SER A 99 -13.01 -15.34 -0.42
N ARG A 100 -12.17 -15.33 0.64
CA ARG A 100 -12.48 -14.67 1.93
C ARG A 100 -12.06 -13.20 1.99
N GLY A 101 -10.98 -12.82 1.30
CA GLY A 101 -10.42 -11.47 1.42
C GLY A 101 -8.90 -11.43 1.33
N GLY A 102 -8.35 -10.21 1.28
CA GLY A 102 -6.92 -9.98 1.21
C GLY A 102 -6.55 -8.49 1.22
N LYS A 103 -5.25 -8.18 1.33
CA LYS A 103 -4.74 -6.80 1.32
C LYS A 103 -4.59 -6.29 -0.10
N VAL A 104 -4.91 -5.01 -0.30
CA VAL A 104 -5.00 -4.41 -1.64
C VAL A 104 -4.56 -2.96 -1.61
N GLY A 105 -3.96 -2.53 -2.72
CA GLY A 105 -3.58 -1.14 -2.94
C GLY A 105 -2.33 -0.72 -2.18
N PHE A 106 -2.20 0.60 -2.05
CA PHE A 106 -1.09 1.25 -1.36
C PHE A 106 -1.53 1.76 0.01
N GLY A 107 -0.57 1.91 0.92
CA GLY A 107 -0.82 2.37 2.28
C GLY A 107 0.48 2.82 2.94
N PHE A 108 0.38 3.30 4.17
CA PHE A 108 1.51 3.87 4.89
C PHE A 108 1.94 2.98 6.05
N GLY A 109 3.25 2.95 6.28
CA GLY A 109 3.86 2.41 7.47
C GLY A 109 4.44 3.52 8.32
N ILE A 110 4.16 3.51 9.62
CA ILE A 110 4.61 4.50 10.59
C ILE A 110 5.54 3.81 11.58
N GLY A 111 6.69 4.42 11.88
CA GLY A 111 7.68 3.89 12.84
C GLY A 111 8.07 2.43 12.55
N ASN A 112 7.79 1.54 13.50
CA ASN A 112 8.07 0.10 13.41
C ASN A 112 7.18 -0.68 12.42
N ARG A 113 6.16 -0.05 11.83
CA ARG A 113 5.32 -0.63 10.75
C ARG A 113 4.63 -1.93 11.17
N ASN A 114 4.03 -1.94 12.35
CA ASN A 114 3.35 -3.10 12.93
C ASN A 114 2.28 -3.70 11.98
N THR A 115 2.36 -5.01 11.76
CA THR A 115 1.44 -5.83 10.95
C THR A 115 1.37 -7.26 11.50
N GLY A 116 0.71 -8.21 10.81
CA GLY A 116 0.80 -9.64 11.14
C GLY A 116 0.20 -10.04 12.48
N CYS A 117 -0.84 -9.35 12.95
CA CYS A 117 -1.44 -9.56 14.27
C CYS A 117 -0.48 -9.30 15.44
N ASN A 118 0.42 -8.32 15.25
CA ASN A 118 1.34 -7.80 16.26
C ASN A 118 1.02 -6.33 16.56
N PRO A 119 0.14 -6.02 17.55
CA PRO A 119 -0.25 -4.65 17.86
C PRO A 119 0.92 -3.84 18.47
N PRO A 120 1.07 -2.54 18.15
CA PRO A 120 2.11 -1.68 18.70
C PRO A 120 1.81 -1.33 20.16
N LYS A 121 2.32 -2.12 21.12
CA LYS A 121 2.11 -1.91 22.56
C LYS A 121 2.97 -0.80 23.17
N ASP A 122 4.01 -0.36 22.47
CA ASP A 122 4.99 0.63 22.89
C ASP A 122 4.75 2.01 22.24
N GLY A 123 3.77 2.12 21.34
CA GLY A 123 3.51 3.34 20.57
C GLY A 123 4.54 3.63 19.48
N ALA A 124 5.48 2.72 19.22
CA ALA A 124 6.59 2.95 18.30
C ALA A 124 6.25 2.72 16.82
N GLY A 125 4.99 2.44 16.47
CA GLY A 125 4.63 2.23 15.07
C GLY A 125 3.17 1.94 14.79
N GLY A 126 2.89 1.72 13.51
CA GLY A 126 1.56 1.45 13.00
C GLY A 126 1.54 1.25 11.49
N THR A 127 0.39 0.86 10.95
CA THR A 127 0.17 0.81 9.49
C THR A 127 -1.24 1.26 9.16
N LEU A 128 -1.40 1.94 8.03
CA LEU A 128 -2.69 2.26 7.42
C LEU A 128 -2.75 1.54 6.07
N ARG A 129 -3.66 0.58 5.94
CA ARG A 129 -3.82 -0.25 4.74
C ARG A 129 -5.28 -0.54 4.48
N LEU A 130 -5.59 -0.98 3.26
CA LEU A 130 -6.90 -1.44 2.86
C LEU A 130 -6.95 -2.96 2.68
N MET A 131 -8.14 -3.52 2.85
CA MET A 131 -8.43 -4.93 2.64
C MET A 131 -9.76 -5.06 1.89
N TRP A 132 -9.87 -5.99 0.93
CA TRP A 132 -11.19 -6.47 0.50
C TRP A 132 -11.61 -7.64 1.38
N TYR A 133 -12.90 -7.77 1.62
CA TYR A 133 -13.46 -8.81 2.45
C TYR A 133 -14.75 -9.33 1.86
N ASN A 134 -14.93 -10.64 1.95
CA ASN A 134 -16.15 -11.32 1.56
C ASN A 134 -16.68 -12.09 2.78
N ASP A 135 -17.85 -11.68 3.28
CA ASP A 135 -18.52 -12.34 4.40
C ASP A 135 -19.45 -13.48 3.99
N ASN A 136 -19.40 -13.91 2.71
CA ASN A 136 -20.32 -14.80 2.01
C ASN A 136 -21.71 -14.20 1.71
N LYS A 137 -21.99 -12.98 2.15
CA LYS A 137 -23.21 -12.23 1.82
C LYS A 137 -22.88 -11.04 0.91
N ARG A 138 -21.67 -10.50 1.03
CA ARG A 138 -21.26 -9.24 0.43
C ARG A 138 -19.75 -9.15 0.28
N VAL A 139 -19.32 -8.49 -0.79
CA VAL A 139 -17.92 -8.10 -1.02
C VAL A 139 -17.78 -6.60 -0.83
N TYR A 140 -16.78 -6.20 -0.04
CA TYR A 140 -16.55 -4.80 0.34
C TYR A 140 -15.10 -4.53 0.75
N PHE A 141 -14.70 -3.27 0.72
CA PHE A 141 -13.45 -2.79 1.30
C PHE A 141 -13.61 -2.45 2.78
N ILE A 142 -12.55 -2.63 3.54
CA ILE A 142 -12.42 -2.18 4.93
C ILE A 142 -11.06 -1.52 5.14
N PRO A 143 -10.96 -0.52 6.04
CA PRO A 143 -9.67 -0.14 6.57
C PRO A 143 -9.10 -1.30 7.39
N TYR A 144 -7.78 -1.36 7.48
CA TYR A 144 -7.08 -2.37 8.27
C TYR A 144 -5.83 -1.77 8.90
N VAL A 145 -6.03 -1.17 10.07
CA VAL A 145 -5.10 -0.21 10.66
C VAL A 145 -4.50 -0.75 11.95
N TYR A 146 -3.20 -0.56 12.13
CA TYR A 146 -2.49 -0.82 13.38
C TYR A 146 -2.08 0.51 13.98
N TYR A 147 -2.44 0.73 15.25
CA TYR A 147 -2.13 1.93 16.02
C TYR A 147 -2.07 1.60 17.52
N TYR A 148 -1.44 2.47 18.30
CA TYR A 148 -1.33 2.30 19.75
C TYR A 148 -2.72 2.29 20.40
N GLY A 149 -2.97 1.31 21.27
CA GLY A 149 -4.26 1.18 21.95
C GLY A 149 -5.39 0.58 21.10
N MET A 150 -5.07 -0.01 19.94
CA MET A 150 -6.08 -0.73 19.14
C MET A 150 -6.76 -1.86 19.94
N PRO A 151 -8.08 -2.09 19.76
CA PRO A 151 -8.85 -2.99 20.62
C PRO A 151 -8.59 -4.47 20.37
N GLY A 152 -8.04 -4.84 19.20
CA GLY A 152 -7.84 -6.22 18.77
C GLY A 152 -6.37 -6.55 18.51
N GLN A 153 -6.08 -7.85 18.37
CA GLN A 153 -4.74 -8.32 18.06
C GLN A 153 -4.33 -8.01 16.61
N CYS A 154 -5.29 -8.03 15.69
CA CYS A 154 -5.08 -7.79 14.27
C CYS A 154 -5.71 -6.46 13.85
N GLY A 155 -5.37 -5.97 12.66
CA GLY A 155 -5.72 -4.63 12.18
C GLY A 155 -7.18 -4.25 12.42
N ASP A 156 -7.37 -3.09 13.02
CA ASP A 156 -8.66 -2.49 13.31
C ASP A 156 -9.34 -2.03 12.03
N LYS A 157 -10.66 -2.21 12.00
CA LYS A 157 -11.55 -1.91 10.89
C LYS A 157 -12.42 -0.69 11.16
N PHE A 158 -12.39 -0.13 12.38
CA PHE A 158 -13.21 1.00 12.82
C PHE A 158 -14.72 0.83 12.57
N GLY A 159 -15.19 -0.41 12.40
CA GLY A 159 -16.57 -0.71 11.98
C GLY A 159 -16.96 -0.09 10.63
N LYS A 160 -16.00 0.23 9.74
CA LYS A 160 -16.26 0.86 8.44
C LYS A 160 -16.15 -0.13 7.30
N SER A 161 -16.93 0.11 6.24
CA SER A 161 -16.80 -0.59 4.97
C SER A 161 -17.20 0.30 3.79
N TYR A 162 -16.64 0.02 2.61
CA TYR A 162 -17.11 0.58 1.35
C TYR A 162 -17.50 -0.52 0.33
N PRO A 163 -18.69 -0.45 -0.27
CA PRO A 163 -19.79 0.45 0.11
C PRO A 163 -20.25 0.16 1.55
N SER A 164 -20.96 1.10 2.19
CA SER A 164 -21.47 0.92 3.57
C SER A 164 -22.51 -0.20 3.65
N THR A 165 -23.32 -0.35 2.60
CA THR A 165 -24.32 -1.40 2.38
C THR A 165 -24.26 -1.87 0.92
N GLY A 166 -24.80 -3.07 0.63
CA GLY A 166 -24.78 -3.62 -0.73
C GLY A 166 -23.40 -4.13 -1.18
N MET A 167 -23.35 -4.81 -2.32
CA MET A 167 -22.13 -5.42 -2.82
C MET A 167 -21.35 -4.44 -3.70
N SER A 168 -20.02 -4.46 -3.63
CA SER A 168 -19.20 -3.83 -4.67
C SER A 168 -19.38 -4.62 -5.96
N SER A 169 -20.31 -4.18 -6.81
CA SER A 169 -20.51 -4.74 -8.15
C SER A 169 -19.59 -4.05 -9.14
N TYR A 170 -18.94 -4.83 -10.01
CA TYR A 170 -18.30 -4.31 -11.21
C TYR A 170 -19.38 -3.96 -12.25
N SER A 171 -19.38 -2.71 -12.71
CA SER A 171 -19.87 -2.32 -14.02
C SER A 171 -18.72 -2.30 -15.00
#